data_AF-A0A4P1RI12-F1
#
_entry.id   AF-A0A4P1RI12-F1
#
_cell.length_a   1.000
_cell.length_b   1.000
_cell.length_c   1.000
_cell.angle_alpha   90.00
_cell.angle_beta   90.00
_cell.angle_gamma   90.00
#
_symmetry.space_group_name_H-M   'P 1'
#
loop_
_entity.id
_entity.type
_entity.pdbx_description
1 polymer ?
#
loop_
_entity_poly.entity_id
_entity_poly.type
_entity_poly.pdbx_seq_one_letter_code
_entity_poly.pdbx_strand_id
1 'polypeptide(L)'
;MPHQNYTFVQQQVLPFGDMDLTWLVEFMKGMVKPVAATVVVFLAMALSFSQKLGMEVEMVVAILRAFIQLSIIGFVLQFIFNQDNSGWILLAYLFMVSIAGYTAGQRAKHVPRSKLVAGASILTGTTVTLCVLVLLNVFPFTPRYIIPVAGMMVGNSMTVTGVTMKRLRDDIKVQMNLVETALALGATPRQATHEQVKRALIIALSPVVDNTKTVGLISLPGAMTGLIMGGASPLEAIQLQIVHLAAQVDEYDRYQIGLILSADVTLSSMEIFTTHEWLKATPTVYFKCKDENKTVLPDVKKKRTFYSFKSEESWQPLTNFSSKKCKRCGLYEEDRLLSDDVFDEWEFCPSDFTAPDGKYVRVKEKEFNATFLCPECLSLAGGSTSTSGIGIATPDGKDNRKTVHIVIVVVLSVLVSAIVIVGAVRAFKYWQKKKREQDQARFLKLFEDGDDIEDELGLGTMM
;
A
#
# COMPACT_ATOMS: atom_id res chain seq x y z
N MET A 1 30.97 35.42 14.47
CA MET A 1 29.58 34.90 14.40
C MET A 1 29.62 33.47 14.92
N PRO A 2 28.91 33.15 16.01
CA PRO A 2 29.23 31.97 16.81
C PRO A 2 28.67 30.68 16.20
N HIS A 3 29.44 29.61 16.39
CA HIS A 3 29.11 28.22 16.16
C HIS A 3 27.84 27.83 16.92
N GLN A 4 26.79 27.40 16.21
CA GLN A 4 25.65 26.74 16.83
C GLN A 4 26.04 25.29 17.15
N ASN A 5 26.17 25.02 18.44
CA ASN A 5 26.34 23.70 19.01
C ASN A 5 25.14 22.80 18.67
N TYR A 6 25.40 21.71 17.95
CA TYR A 6 24.48 20.59 17.81
C TYR A 6 24.54 19.75 19.10
N THR A 7 23.94 20.23 20.18
CA THR A 7 23.63 19.38 21.34
C THR A 7 22.41 18.53 20.99
N PHE A 8 22.68 17.46 20.24
CA PHE A 8 21.76 16.35 20.07
C PHE A 8 21.37 15.80 21.44
N VAL A 9 20.10 15.40 21.55
CA VAL A 9 19.49 14.72 22.69
C VAL A 9 20.37 13.54 23.14
N GLN A 10 21.26 13.80 24.10
CA GLN A 10 21.93 12.79 24.89
C GLN A 10 20.92 12.31 25.94
N GLN A 11 19.89 11.61 25.49
CA GLN A 11 19.13 10.75 26.39
C GLN A 11 20.08 9.62 26.78
N GLN A 12 20.62 9.76 27.99
CA GLN A 12 21.53 8.88 28.70
C GLN A 12 21.18 7.40 28.46
N VAL A 13 21.82 6.77 27.47
CA VAL A 13 21.94 5.31 27.42
C VAL A 13 22.88 4.98 28.56
N LEU A 14 22.32 4.45 29.66
CA LEU A 14 23.09 4.03 30.82
C LEU A 14 24.26 3.15 30.37
N PRO A 15 25.49 3.38 30.88
CA PRO A 15 26.63 2.57 30.51
C PRO A 15 26.36 1.11 30.90
N PHE A 16 26.67 0.21 29.96
CA PHE A 16 26.61 -1.25 30.04
C PHE A 16 27.60 -1.80 31.11
N GLY A 17 27.40 -1.42 32.38
CA GLY A 17 28.29 -1.74 33.49
C GLY A 17 27.86 -2.95 34.32
N ASP A 18 26.58 -3.03 34.71
CA ASP A 18 26.09 -4.09 35.59
C ASP A 18 24.68 -4.53 35.17
N MET A 19 24.51 -5.82 34.87
CA MET A 19 23.18 -6.45 34.78
C MET A 19 22.58 -6.54 36.19
N ASP A 20 22.13 -5.41 36.72
CA ASP A 20 21.57 -5.34 38.05
C ASP A 20 20.05 -5.60 38.07
N LEU A 21 19.58 -6.08 39.22
CA LEU A 21 18.17 -6.19 39.60
C LEU A 21 17.42 -4.85 39.43
N THR A 22 18.14 -3.72 39.49
CA THR A 22 17.63 -2.36 39.31
C THR A 22 17.07 -2.13 37.90
N TRP A 23 17.74 -2.61 36.85
CA TRP A 23 17.24 -2.50 35.47
C TRP A 23 15.95 -3.29 35.28
N LEU A 24 15.89 -4.51 35.82
CA LEU A 24 14.71 -5.38 35.76
C LEU A 24 13.53 -4.75 36.49
N VAL A 25 13.78 -4.09 37.62
CA VAL A 25 12.79 -3.32 38.38
C VAL A 25 12.34 -2.07 37.63
N GLU A 26 13.24 -1.34 36.96
CA GLU A 26 12.87 -0.17 36.14
C GLU A 26 12.05 -0.56 34.91
N PHE A 27 12.44 -1.63 34.23
CA PHE A 27 11.67 -2.22 33.12
C PHE A 27 10.27 -2.65 33.60
N MET A 28 10.19 -3.40 34.71
CA MET A 28 8.92 -3.82 35.30
C MET A 28 8.04 -2.63 35.70
N LYS A 29 8.62 -1.57 36.30
CA LYS A 29 7.90 -0.33 36.63
C LYS A 29 7.40 0.40 35.37
N GLY A 30 8.19 0.44 34.30
CA GLY A 30 7.80 1.02 33.02
C GLY A 30 6.61 0.29 32.37
N MET A 31 6.58 -1.04 32.51
CA MET A 31 5.53 -1.89 31.92
C MET A 31 4.19 -1.87 32.66
N VAL A 32 4.12 -1.36 33.90
CA VAL A 32 2.85 -1.26 34.66
C VAL A 32 1.80 -0.43 33.91
N LYS A 33 2.20 0.68 33.28
CA LYS A 33 1.26 1.59 32.59
C LYS A 33 0.65 0.97 31.31
N PRO A 34 1.42 0.34 30.40
CA PRO A 34 0.87 -0.43 29.29
C PRO A 34 -0.05 -1.57 29.74
N VAL A 35 0.34 -2.33 30.78
CA VAL A 35 -0.46 -3.45 31.30
C VAL A 35 -1.81 -2.97 31.83
N ALA A 36 -1.84 -1.81 32.51
CA ALA A 36 -3.10 -1.19 32.94
C ALA A 36 -3.98 -0.73 31.76
N ALA A 37 -3.38 -0.26 30.65
CA ALA A 37 -4.13 0.12 29.45
C ALA A 37 -4.79 -1.09 28.76
N THR A 38 -4.16 -2.28 28.82
CA THR A 38 -4.76 -3.53 28.32
C THR A 38 -6.06 -3.93 29.02
N VAL A 39 -6.38 -3.37 30.20
CA VAL A 39 -7.66 -3.62 30.89
C VAL A 39 -8.86 -3.19 30.02
N VAL A 40 -8.70 -2.10 29.24
CA VAL A 40 -9.74 -1.64 28.28
C VAL A 40 -9.91 -2.64 27.13
N VAL A 41 -8.81 -3.26 26.68
CA VAL A 41 -8.83 -4.31 25.66
C VAL A 41 -9.52 -5.56 26.19
N PHE A 42 -9.27 -5.94 27.45
CA PHE A 42 -9.99 -7.02 28.14
C PHE A 42 -11.48 -6.72 28.28
N LEU A 43 -11.89 -5.47 28.49
CA LEU A 43 -13.30 -5.06 28.52
C LEU A 43 -13.96 -5.20 27.14
N ALA A 44 -13.29 -4.74 26.07
CA ALA A 44 -13.76 -4.95 24.69
C ALA A 44 -13.84 -6.44 24.33
N MET A 45 -12.91 -7.23 24.86
CA MET A 45 -12.91 -8.68 24.71
C MET A 45 -14.08 -9.33 25.44
N ALA A 46 -14.41 -8.91 26.67
CA ALA A 46 -15.60 -9.35 27.41
C ALA A 46 -16.92 -9.00 26.70
N LEU A 47 -16.95 -7.89 25.95
CA LEU A 47 -18.08 -7.56 25.07
C LEU A 47 -18.11 -8.45 23.81
N SER A 48 -16.95 -8.82 23.27
CA SER A 48 -16.83 -9.75 22.14
C SER A 48 -17.23 -11.19 22.51
N PHE A 49 -17.02 -11.61 23.76
CA PHE A 49 -17.55 -12.88 24.32
C PHE A 49 -19.07 -12.99 24.14
N SER A 50 -19.80 -11.88 24.28
CA SER A 50 -21.26 -11.84 24.07
C SER A 50 -21.66 -12.08 22.60
N GLN A 51 -20.73 -11.86 21.66
CA GLN A 51 -20.96 -11.96 20.21
C GLN A 51 -20.50 -13.29 19.58
N LYS A 52 -19.86 -14.20 20.35
CA LYS A 52 -19.41 -15.56 19.90
C LYS A 52 -18.61 -15.55 18.59
N LEU A 53 -17.62 -14.67 18.44
CA LEU A 53 -16.81 -14.59 17.20
C LEU A 53 -15.78 -15.73 17.04
N GLY A 54 -15.55 -16.59 18.03
CA GLY A 54 -14.60 -17.71 17.94
C GLY A 54 -13.12 -17.33 17.78
N MET A 55 -12.81 -16.02 17.74
CA MET A 55 -11.49 -15.43 17.51
C MET A 55 -10.80 -14.98 18.81
N GLU A 56 -11.41 -15.27 19.95
CA GLU A 56 -11.05 -14.70 21.25
C GLU A 56 -9.70 -15.19 21.77
N VAL A 57 -9.45 -16.50 21.72
CA VAL A 57 -8.15 -17.08 22.11
C VAL A 57 -7.05 -16.60 21.16
N GLU A 58 -7.33 -16.50 19.86
CA GLU A 58 -6.37 -16.01 18.87
C GLU A 58 -5.95 -14.56 19.15
N MET A 59 -6.89 -13.70 19.56
CA MET A 59 -6.60 -12.30 19.88
C MET A 59 -5.74 -12.17 21.14
N VAL A 60 -6.03 -12.91 22.22
CA VAL A 60 -5.21 -12.88 23.44
C VAL A 60 -3.82 -13.41 23.18
N VAL A 61 -3.71 -14.54 22.47
CA VAL A 61 -2.42 -15.11 22.09
C VAL A 61 -1.65 -14.11 21.23
N ALA A 62 -2.31 -13.42 20.30
CA ALA A 62 -1.68 -12.38 19.47
C ALA A 62 -1.17 -11.20 20.30
N ILE A 63 -1.97 -10.68 21.25
CA ILE A 63 -1.58 -9.57 22.12
C ILE A 63 -0.40 -9.97 23.03
N LEU A 64 -0.51 -11.12 23.69
CA LEU A 64 0.54 -11.62 24.58
C LEU A 64 1.84 -11.87 23.80
N ARG A 65 1.74 -12.48 22.62
CA ARG A 65 2.88 -12.68 21.72
C ARG A 65 3.49 -11.36 21.29
N ALA A 66 2.67 -10.38 20.89
CA ALA A 66 3.16 -9.06 20.49
C ALA A 66 3.87 -8.35 21.65
N PHE A 67 3.33 -8.44 22.86
CA PHE A 67 3.94 -7.86 24.06
C PHE A 67 5.32 -8.46 24.35
N ILE A 68 5.42 -9.80 24.34
CA ILE A 68 6.71 -10.50 24.54
C ILE A 68 7.68 -10.13 23.41
N GLN A 69 7.22 -10.13 22.16
CA GLN A 69 8.05 -9.80 21.00
C GLN A 69 8.59 -8.37 21.05
N LEU A 70 7.76 -7.38 21.36
CA LEU A 70 8.17 -5.98 21.46
C LEU A 70 9.14 -5.76 22.62
N SER A 71 8.94 -6.45 23.74
CA SER A 71 9.84 -6.41 24.89
C SER A 71 11.24 -6.94 24.54
N ILE A 72 11.31 -8.10 23.88
CA ILE A 72 12.57 -8.70 23.42
C ILE A 72 13.26 -7.81 22.38
N ILE A 73 12.50 -7.30 21.40
CA ILE A 73 13.04 -6.45 20.34
C ILE A 73 13.58 -5.14 20.93
N GLY A 74 12.89 -4.53 21.89
CA GLY A 74 13.37 -3.33 22.58
C GLY A 74 14.74 -3.55 23.23
N PHE A 75 14.93 -4.70 23.89
CA PHE A 75 16.21 -5.08 24.48
C PHE A 75 17.30 -5.30 23.41
N VAL A 76 16.99 -6.04 22.35
CA VAL A 76 17.93 -6.33 21.25
C VAL A 76 18.37 -5.05 20.53
N LEU A 77 17.44 -4.10 20.30
CA LEU A 77 17.77 -2.84 19.64
C LEU A 77 18.70 -1.95 20.48
N GLN A 78 18.57 -1.98 21.82
CA GLN A 78 19.49 -1.24 22.69
C GLN A 78 20.94 -1.73 22.54
N PHE A 79 21.14 -3.05 22.41
CA PHE A 79 22.46 -3.63 22.15
C PHE A 79 22.98 -3.25 20.75
N ILE A 80 22.12 -3.34 19.73
CA ILE A 80 22.51 -3.02 18.34
C ILE A 80 22.89 -1.56 18.17
N PHE A 81 22.20 -0.63 18.82
CA PHE A 81 22.46 0.80 18.70
C PHE A 81 23.76 1.25 19.39
N ASN A 82 24.30 0.45 20.32
CA ASN A 82 25.56 0.74 21.01
C ASN A 82 26.79 0.18 20.27
N GLN A 83 26.59 -0.47 19.13
CA GLN A 83 27.66 -1.08 18.33
C GLN A 83 27.82 -0.32 17.01
N ASP A 84 29.00 0.24 16.75
CA ASP A 84 29.30 1.00 15.51
C ASP A 84 29.59 0.12 14.28
N ASN A 85 29.38 -1.20 14.38
CA ASN A 85 29.68 -2.13 13.30
C ASN A 85 28.47 -2.28 12.35
N SER A 86 28.68 -1.94 11.07
CA SER A 86 27.69 -2.07 9.99
C SER A 86 27.15 -3.49 9.81
N GLY A 87 27.90 -4.52 10.23
CA GLY A 87 27.46 -5.92 10.17
C GLY A 87 26.18 -6.20 10.95
N TRP A 88 25.95 -5.52 12.09
CA TRP A 88 24.73 -5.69 12.89
C TRP A 88 23.49 -5.14 12.20
N ILE A 89 23.64 -4.05 11.43
CA ILE A 89 22.54 -3.48 10.63
C ILE A 89 22.09 -4.48 9.57
N LEU A 90 23.04 -5.06 8.84
CA LEU A 90 22.75 -6.06 7.81
C LEU A 90 22.10 -7.31 8.41
N LEU A 91 22.61 -7.80 9.54
CA LEU A 91 22.03 -8.96 10.23
C LEU A 91 20.59 -8.69 10.69
N ALA A 92 20.34 -7.54 11.31
CA ALA A 92 19.00 -7.14 11.74
C ALA A 92 18.04 -7.01 10.55
N TYR A 93 18.50 -6.41 9.45
CA TYR A 93 17.74 -6.28 8.22
C TYR A 93 17.38 -7.64 7.61
N LEU A 94 18.35 -8.55 7.45
CA LEU A 94 18.11 -9.90 6.94
C LEU A 94 17.16 -10.70 7.84
N PHE A 95 17.26 -10.54 9.16
CA PHE A 95 16.34 -11.14 10.11
C PHE A 95 14.91 -10.63 9.91
N MET A 96 14.71 -9.32 9.80
CA MET A 96 13.40 -8.71 9.53
C MET A 96 12.79 -9.24 8.23
N VAL A 97 13.57 -9.25 7.14
CA VAL A 97 13.11 -9.73 5.83
C VAL A 97 12.75 -11.22 5.86
N SER A 98 13.52 -12.04 6.58
CA SER A 98 13.24 -13.48 6.72
C SER A 98 11.91 -13.74 7.44
N ILE A 99 11.66 -13.05 8.55
CA ILE A 99 10.40 -13.15 9.29
C ILE A 99 9.23 -12.61 8.46
N ALA A 100 9.43 -11.51 7.73
CA ALA A 100 8.44 -10.94 6.83
C ALA A 100 8.08 -11.90 5.70
N GLY A 101 9.07 -12.48 5.00
CA GLY A 101 8.86 -13.45 3.93
C GLY A 101 8.14 -14.71 4.43
N TYR A 102 8.53 -15.23 5.60
CA TYR A 102 7.85 -16.35 6.23
C TYR A 102 6.38 -16.03 6.54
N THR A 103 6.13 -14.87 7.14
CA THR A 103 4.79 -14.44 7.57
C THR A 103 3.88 -14.14 6.37
N ALA A 104 4.39 -13.45 5.35
CA ALA A 104 3.67 -13.18 4.11
C ALA A 104 3.35 -14.49 3.37
N GLY A 105 4.33 -15.37 3.20
CA GLY A 105 4.16 -16.65 2.50
C GLY A 105 3.19 -17.62 3.20
N GLN A 106 3.08 -17.55 4.52
CA GLN A 106 2.13 -18.35 5.29
C GLN A 106 0.65 -17.97 5.01
N ARG A 107 0.39 -16.73 4.55
CA ARG A 107 -0.97 -16.28 4.20
C ARG A 107 -1.55 -17.03 3.00
N ALA A 108 -0.70 -17.60 2.14
CA ALA A 108 -1.09 -18.47 1.04
C ALA A 108 -0.77 -19.95 1.34
N LYS A 109 -1.54 -20.61 2.22
CA LYS A 109 -1.54 -22.09 2.47
C LYS A 109 -1.79 -22.96 1.22
N HIS A 110 -0.81 -23.73 0.71
CA HIS A 110 -0.86 -24.57 -0.53
C HIS A 110 -0.35 -23.91 -1.84
N VAL A 111 0.37 -22.80 -1.79
CA VAL A 111 1.12 -22.30 -2.97
C VAL A 111 2.55 -22.82 -2.84
N PRO A 112 3.08 -23.54 -3.84
CA PRO A 112 4.43 -24.10 -3.76
C PRO A 112 5.45 -22.97 -3.61
N ARG A 113 6.43 -23.15 -2.71
CA ARG A 113 7.52 -22.18 -2.46
C ARG A 113 7.06 -20.77 -2.06
N SER A 114 5.84 -20.59 -1.55
CA SER A 114 5.26 -19.26 -1.25
C SER A 114 6.14 -18.40 -0.34
N LYS A 115 6.78 -19.01 0.67
CA LYS A 115 7.66 -18.33 1.63
C LYS A 115 8.93 -17.79 0.99
N LEU A 116 9.51 -18.55 0.06
CA LEU A 116 10.76 -18.19 -0.59
C LEU A 116 10.53 -17.12 -1.67
N VAL A 117 9.44 -17.23 -2.42
CA VAL A 117 9.03 -16.21 -3.39
C VAL A 117 8.70 -14.89 -2.69
N ALA A 118 7.94 -14.93 -1.59
CA ALA A 118 7.62 -13.73 -0.81
C ALA A 118 8.85 -13.10 -0.15
N GLY A 119 9.76 -13.92 0.39
CA GLY A 119 11.01 -13.44 0.97
C GLY A 119 11.92 -12.79 -0.08
N ALA A 120 12.06 -13.44 -1.25
CA ALA A 120 12.85 -12.91 -2.35
C ALA A 120 12.28 -11.58 -2.87
N SER A 121 10.96 -11.47 -3.05
CA SER A 121 10.34 -10.23 -3.54
C SER A 121 10.51 -9.06 -2.56
N ILE A 122 10.32 -9.32 -1.26
CA ILE A 122 10.52 -8.31 -0.21
C ILE A 122 11.99 -7.90 -0.12
N LEU A 123 12.92 -8.86 -0.17
CA LEU A 123 14.36 -8.60 -0.14
C LEU A 123 14.77 -7.72 -1.31
N THR A 124 14.41 -8.09 -2.54
CA THR A 124 14.80 -7.34 -3.74
C THR A 124 14.19 -5.94 -3.75
N GLY A 125 12.89 -5.81 -3.43
CA GLY A 125 12.21 -4.51 -3.42
C GLY A 125 12.83 -3.55 -2.40
N THR A 126 12.90 -3.99 -1.15
CA THR A 126 13.40 -3.14 -0.07
C THR A 126 14.90 -2.88 -0.16
N THR A 127 15.71 -3.83 -0.67
CA THR A 127 17.16 -3.60 -0.88
C THR A 127 17.39 -2.52 -1.93
N VAL A 128 16.67 -2.56 -3.05
CA VAL A 128 16.81 -1.55 -4.12
C VAL A 128 16.48 -0.17 -3.58
N THR A 129 15.35 -0.01 -2.91
CA THR A 129 14.92 1.28 -2.37
C THR A 129 15.87 1.78 -1.27
N LEU A 130 16.33 0.90 -0.39
CA LEU A 130 17.27 1.27 0.68
C LEU A 130 18.65 1.64 0.13
N CYS A 131 19.13 0.94 -0.90
CA CYS A 131 20.34 1.32 -1.64
C CYS A 131 20.21 2.73 -2.25
N VAL A 132 19.09 3.05 -2.90
CA VAL A 132 18.86 4.38 -3.48
C VAL A 132 18.89 5.47 -2.41
N LEU A 133 18.24 5.24 -1.26
CA LEU A 133 18.22 6.20 -0.15
C LEU A 133 19.62 6.46 0.43
N VAL A 134 20.44 5.42 0.54
CA VAL A 134 21.82 5.53 1.02
C VAL A 134 22.71 6.24 -0.02
N LEU A 135 22.58 5.90 -1.31
CA LEU A 135 23.33 6.55 -2.39
C LEU A 135 23.02 8.04 -2.51
N LEU A 136 21.76 8.43 -2.28
CA LEU A 136 21.33 9.82 -2.27
C LEU A 136 21.71 10.57 -0.97
N ASN A 137 22.37 9.91 -0.01
CA ASN A 137 22.77 10.47 1.29
C ASN A 137 21.62 11.17 2.02
N VAL A 138 20.40 10.63 1.90
CA VAL A 138 19.23 11.26 2.53
C VAL A 138 19.31 11.17 4.06
N PHE A 139 19.90 10.08 4.58
CA PHE A 139 20.17 9.89 6.01
C PHE A 139 21.58 9.34 6.24
N PRO A 140 22.22 9.66 7.38
CA PRO A 140 23.47 9.04 7.76
C PRO A 140 23.24 7.53 7.95
N PHE A 141 24.17 6.71 7.44
CA PHE A 141 24.12 5.25 7.56
C PHE A 141 24.44 4.80 8.99
N THR A 142 23.51 5.06 9.92
CA THR A 142 23.61 4.67 11.32
C THR A 142 22.41 3.79 11.69
N PRO A 143 22.59 2.84 12.65
CA PRO A 143 21.54 1.89 13.04
C PRO A 143 20.22 2.56 13.42
N ARG A 144 20.29 3.75 14.04
CA ARG A 144 19.14 4.51 14.54
C ARG A 144 18.19 4.99 13.45
N TYR A 145 18.67 5.27 12.24
CA TYR A 145 17.81 5.69 11.12
C TYR A 145 17.47 4.50 10.20
N ILE A 146 18.46 3.66 9.88
CA ILE A 146 18.29 2.59 8.90
C ILE A 146 17.32 1.51 9.40
N ILE A 147 17.44 1.08 10.65
CA ILE A 147 16.62 -0.03 11.17
C ILE A 147 15.12 0.34 11.20
N PRO A 148 14.69 1.51 11.72
CA PRO A 148 13.29 1.91 11.67
C PRO A 148 12.74 2.09 10.26
N VAL A 149 13.51 2.72 9.36
CA VAL A 149 13.09 2.93 7.96
C VAL A 149 12.95 1.58 7.25
N ALA A 150 13.94 0.70 7.37
CA ALA A 150 13.89 -0.65 6.83
C ALA A 150 12.71 -1.45 7.41
N GLY A 151 12.47 -1.36 8.72
CA GLY A 151 11.38 -2.05 9.39
C GLY A 151 10.00 -1.64 8.87
N MET A 152 9.79 -0.34 8.66
CA MET A 152 8.54 0.17 8.08
C MET A 152 8.36 -0.30 6.62
N MET A 153 9.41 -0.23 5.80
CA MET A 153 9.37 -0.70 4.41
C MET A 153 9.08 -2.20 4.33
N VAL A 154 9.83 -3.02 5.06
CA VAL A 154 9.64 -4.48 5.11
C VAL A 154 8.23 -4.84 5.62
N GLY A 155 7.70 -4.11 6.61
CA GLY A 155 6.35 -4.33 7.13
C GLY A 155 5.23 -4.05 6.11
N ASN A 156 5.38 -2.97 5.33
CA ASN A 156 4.44 -2.64 4.27
C ASN A 156 4.53 -3.64 3.12
N SER A 157 5.75 -3.99 2.67
CA SER A 157 5.97 -5.00 1.64
C SER A 157 5.49 -6.39 2.08
N MET A 158 5.60 -6.75 3.37
CA MET A 158 5.00 -7.98 3.94
C MET A 158 3.48 -8.00 3.80
N THR A 159 2.83 -6.87 4.13
CA THR A 159 1.38 -6.75 4.10
C THR A 159 0.86 -6.85 2.67
N VAL A 160 1.44 -6.10 1.74
CA VAL A 160 1.06 -6.12 0.32
C VAL A 160 1.32 -7.49 -0.27
N THR A 161 2.54 -8.04 -0.14
CA THR A 161 2.87 -9.36 -0.68
C THR A 161 1.94 -10.43 -0.14
N GLY A 162 1.69 -10.42 1.18
CA GLY A 162 0.81 -11.39 1.82
C GLY A 162 -0.66 -11.29 1.41
N VAL A 163 -1.17 -10.08 1.16
CA VAL A 163 -2.54 -9.88 0.63
C VAL A 163 -2.61 -10.29 -0.83
N THR A 164 -1.65 -9.90 -1.67
CA THR A 164 -1.57 -10.29 -3.08
C THR A 164 -1.55 -11.81 -3.22
N MET A 165 -0.70 -12.51 -2.45
CA MET A 165 -0.58 -13.97 -2.51
C MET A 165 -1.89 -14.68 -2.14
N LYS A 166 -2.58 -14.17 -1.11
CA LYS A 166 -3.86 -14.70 -0.66
C LYS A 166 -4.96 -14.45 -1.70
N ARG A 167 -5.08 -13.21 -2.17
CA ARG A 167 -6.09 -12.80 -3.16
C ARG A 167 -5.90 -13.51 -4.49
N LEU A 168 -4.67 -13.59 -4.98
CA LEU A 168 -4.35 -14.28 -6.22
C LEU A 168 -4.76 -15.75 -6.17
N ARG A 169 -4.49 -16.46 -5.06
CA ARG A 169 -5.01 -17.82 -4.91
C ARG A 169 -6.53 -17.81 -4.98
N ASP A 170 -7.16 -17.00 -4.14
CA ASP A 170 -8.60 -17.07 -3.95
C ASP A 170 -9.31 -16.78 -5.29
N ASP A 171 -8.81 -15.81 -6.07
CA ASP A 171 -9.30 -15.47 -7.39
C ASP A 171 -9.06 -16.58 -8.43
N ILE A 172 -7.87 -17.20 -8.46
CA ILE A 172 -7.59 -18.35 -9.34
C ILE A 172 -8.50 -19.54 -8.99
N LYS A 173 -8.73 -19.80 -7.70
CA LYS A 173 -9.58 -20.91 -7.26
C LYS A 173 -11.04 -20.69 -7.63
N VAL A 174 -11.51 -19.45 -7.55
CA VAL A 174 -12.88 -19.07 -7.94
C VAL A 174 -13.05 -19.11 -9.47
N GLN A 175 -12.04 -18.68 -10.23
CA GLN A 175 -12.08 -18.57 -11.68
C GLN A 175 -11.33 -19.70 -12.41
N MET A 176 -11.19 -20.85 -11.78
CA MET A 176 -10.39 -21.96 -12.30
C MET A 176 -10.84 -22.38 -13.70
N ASN A 177 -12.16 -22.42 -13.94
CA ASN A 177 -12.74 -22.75 -15.24
C ASN A 177 -12.28 -21.80 -16.36
N LEU A 178 -12.16 -20.49 -16.07
CA LEU A 178 -11.72 -19.50 -17.06
C LEU A 178 -10.22 -19.68 -17.38
N VAL A 179 -9.41 -19.96 -16.37
CA VAL A 179 -7.97 -20.21 -16.52
C VAL A 179 -7.75 -21.50 -17.32
N GLU A 180 -8.44 -22.59 -17.00
CA GLU A 180 -8.34 -23.86 -17.73
C GLU A 180 -8.81 -23.75 -19.17
N THR A 181 -9.90 -23.01 -19.43
CA THR A 181 -10.37 -22.75 -20.80
C THR A 181 -9.34 -21.96 -21.59
N ALA A 182 -8.74 -20.92 -21.00
CA ALA A 182 -7.69 -20.15 -21.65
C ALA A 182 -6.45 -21.01 -21.96
N LEU A 183 -6.03 -21.88 -21.03
CA LEU A 183 -4.93 -22.83 -21.26
C LEU A 183 -5.27 -23.84 -22.37
N ALA A 184 -6.50 -24.35 -22.42
CA ALA A 184 -6.96 -25.28 -23.46
C ALA A 184 -6.97 -24.63 -24.85
N LEU A 185 -7.24 -23.32 -24.92
CA LEU A 185 -7.16 -22.50 -26.13
C LEU A 185 -5.71 -22.10 -26.49
N GLY A 186 -4.70 -22.59 -25.75
CA GLY A 186 -3.28 -22.34 -26.04
C GLY A 186 -2.69 -21.08 -25.40
N ALA A 187 -3.42 -20.40 -24.50
CA ALA A 187 -2.88 -19.25 -23.79
C ALA A 187 -1.77 -19.66 -22.80
N THR A 188 -0.74 -18.81 -22.68
CA THR A 188 0.31 -19.05 -21.68
C THR A 188 -0.23 -18.86 -20.26
N PRO A 189 0.35 -19.53 -19.22
CA PRO A 189 -0.09 -19.35 -17.84
C PRO A 189 -0.07 -17.89 -17.36
N ARG A 190 0.82 -17.05 -17.93
CA ARG A 190 0.91 -15.62 -17.63
C ARG A 190 -0.25 -14.83 -18.24
N GLN A 191 -0.65 -15.15 -19.47
CA GLN A 191 -1.80 -14.52 -20.12
C GLN A 191 -3.12 -14.95 -19.46
N ALA A 192 -3.26 -16.24 -19.16
CA ALA A 192 -4.46 -16.79 -18.54
C ALA A 192 -4.73 -16.27 -17.12
N THR A 193 -3.70 -15.75 -16.43
CA THR A 193 -3.81 -15.26 -15.04
C THR A 193 -3.68 -13.74 -14.91
N HIS A 194 -3.57 -13.00 -16.03
CA HIS A 194 -3.28 -11.56 -16.03
C HIS A 194 -4.29 -10.74 -15.22
N GLU A 195 -5.59 -10.95 -15.49
CA GLU A 195 -6.67 -10.21 -14.83
C GLU A 195 -6.75 -10.50 -13.32
N GLN A 196 -6.51 -11.75 -12.93
CA GLN A 196 -6.51 -12.16 -11.52
C GLN A 196 -5.34 -11.53 -10.77
N VAL A 197 -4.15 -11.46 -11.40
CA VAL A 197 -2.98 -10.81 -10.81
C VAL A 197 -3.20 -9.31 -10.66
N LYS A 198 -3.73 -8.64 -11.70
CA LYS A 198 -4.03 -7.21 -11.67
C LYS A 198 -5.02 -6.85 -10.56
N ARG A 199 -6.13 -7.59 -10.47
CA ARG A 199 -7.14 -7.40 -9.41
C ARG A 199 -6.55 -7.62 -8.02
N ALA A 200 -5.81 -8.71 -7.82
CA ALA A 200 -5.16 -9.03 -6.55
C ALA A 200 -4.20 -7.92 -6.12
N LEU A 201 -3.44 -7.35 -7.05
CA LEU A 201 -2.49 -6.27 -6.79
C LEU A 201 -3.21 -4.97 -6.40
N ILE A 202 -4.25 -4.55 -7.14
CA ILE A 202 -5.03 -3.34 -6.81
C ILE A 202 -5.61 -3.42 -5.40
N ILE A 203 -6.18 -4.58 -5.04
CA ILE A 203 -6.73 -4.82 -3.69
C ILE A 203 -5.63 -4.76 -2.63
N ALA A 204 -4.47 -5.35 -2.90
CA ALA A 204 -3.35 -5.36 -1.97
C ALA A 204 -2.73 -3.96 -1.75
N LEU A 205 -2.75 -3.10 -2.76
CA LEU A 205 -2.19 -1.75 -2.72
C LEU A 205 -3.14 -0.70 -2.12
N SER A 206 -4.45 -0.97 -2.09
CA SER A 206 -5.44 -0.01 -1.60
C SER A 206 -5.13 0.54 -0.20
N PRO A 207 -4.78 -0.29 0.82
CA PRO A 207 -4.49 0.22 2.17
C PRO A 207 -3.27 1.16 2.21
N VAL A 208 -2.30 0.95 1.33
CA VAL A 208 -1.10 1.78 1.26
C VAL A 208 -1.46 3.14 0.70
N VAL A 209 -2.17 3.15 -0.43
CA VAL A 209 -2.62 4.40 -1.08
C VAL A 209 -3.51 5.20 -0.14
N ASP A 210 -4.42 4.55 0.58
CA ASP A 210 -5.31 5.21 1.51
C ASP A 210 -4.57 5.78 2.73
N ASN A 211 -3.55 5.07 3.24
CA ASN A 211 -2.67 5.62 4.29
C ASN A 211 -1.88 6.84 3.78
N THR A 212 -1.34 6.79 2.56
CA THR A 212 -0.61 7.94 1.98
C THR A 212 -1.51 9.16 1.77
N LYS A 213 -2.80 8.97 1.45
CA LYS A 213 -3.77 10.08 1.31
C LYS A 213 -4.16 10.72 2.65
N THR A 214 -4.10 9.97 3.74
CA THR A 214 -4.63 10.39 5.05
C THR A 214 -3.55 10.74 6.07
N VAL A 215 -2.29 10.43 5.77
CA VAL A 215 -1.14 10.74 6.62
C VAL A 215 -1.03 12.25 6.86
N GLY A 216 -0.91 12.66 8.13
CA GLY A 216 -0.85 14.05 8.54
C GLY A 216 -2.20 14.78 8.62
N LEU A 217 -3.28 14.22 8.07
CA LEU A 217 -4.65 14.75 8.20
C LEU A 217 -5.42 14.07 9.34
N ILE A 218 -5.40 12.73 9.36
CA ILE A 218 -6.20 11.93 10.29
C ILE A 218 -5.30 11.16 11.26
N SER A 219 -4.15 10.69 10.77
CA SER A 219 -3.21 9.89 11.55
C SER A 219 -1.80 10.44 11.43
N LEU A 220 -1.14 10.62 12.57
CA LEU A 220 0.29 10.89 12.65
C LEU A 220 1.04 9.56 12.73
N PRO A 221 1.94 9.26 11.79
CA PRO A 221 2.74 8.03 11.81
C PRO A 221 3.43 7.82 13.16
N GLY A 222 3.45 6.57 13.63
CA GLY A 222 3.98 6.23 14.95
C GLY A 222 5.43 6.64 15.14
N ALA A 223 6.28 6.48 14.13
CA ALA A 223 7.68 6.90 14.17
C ALA A 223 7.83 8.43 14.31
N MET A 224 7.03 9.20 13.56
CA MET A 224 6.99 10.66 13.65
C MET A 224 6.53 11.12 15.04
N THR A 225 5.43 10.56 15.54
CA THR A 225 4.92 10.86 16.89
C THR A 225 5.93 10.49 17.96
N GLY A 226 6.64 9.36 17.80
CA GLY A 226 7.69 8.91 18.72
C GLY A 226 8.89 9.86 18.77
N LEU A 227 9.32 10.40 17.63
CA LEU A 227 10.38 11.41 17.57
C LEU A 227 9.96 12.70 18.28
N ILE A 228 8.73 13.16 18.04
CA ILE A 228 8.18 14.37 18.70
C ILE A 228 8.07 14.16 20.22
N MET A 229 7.53 13.03 20.67
CA MET A 229 7.48 12.69 22.10
C MET A 229 8.88 12.52 22.72
N GLY A 230 9.85 12.11 21.92
CA GLY A 230 11.26 12.03 22.29
C GLY A 230 12.00 13.37 22.30
N GLY A 231 11.30 14.50 22.07
CA GLY A 231 11.87 15.84 22.10
C GLY A 231 12.54 16.30 20.81
N ALA A 232 12.45 15.55 19.71
CA ALA A 232 12.93 16.00 18.41
C ALA A 232 12.04 17.13 17.85
N SER A 233 12.62 17.99 17.01
CA SER A 233 11.85 19.06 16.40
C SER A 233 10.78 18.49 15.43
N PRO A 234 9.56 19.05 15.39
CA PRO A 234 8.53 18.59 14.46
C PRO A 234 8.97 18.64 12.99
N LEU A 235 9.80 19.62 12.62
CA LEU A 235 10.35 19.78 11.28
C LEU A 235 11.22 18.59 10.86
N GLU A 236 12.14 18.14 11.71
CA GLU A 236 12.97 16.96 11.43
C GLU A 236 12.12 15.69 11.33
N ALA A 237 11.14 15.52 12.21
CA ALA A 237 10.24 14.37 12.18
C ALA A 237 9.40 14.32 10.89
N ILE A 238 8.95 15.48 10.38
CA ILE A 238 8.22 15.59 9.11
C ILE A 238 9.13 15.24 7.93
N GLN A 239 10.36 15.75 7.88
CA GLN A 239 11.30 15.46 6.80
C GLN A 239 11.57 13.95 6.68
N LEU A 240 11.84 13.30 7.81
CA LEU A 240 12.00 11.84 7.89
C LEU A 240 10.78 11.09 7.34
N GLN A 241 9.58 11.54 7.72
CA GLN A 241 8.34 10.91 7.29
C GLN A 241 8.07 11.10 5.79
N ILE A 242 8.36 12.28 5.22
CA ILE A 242 8.19 12.56 3.79
C ILE A 242 9.11 11.67 2.96
N VAL A 243 10.38 11.53 3.34
CA VAL A 243 11.31 10.65 2.64
C VAL A 243 10.85 9.20 2.70
N HIS A 244 10.37 8.74 3.86
CA HIS A 244 9.83 7.39 4.00
C HIS A 244 8.62 7.16 3.06
N LEU A 245 7.68 8.11 3.02
CA LEU A 245 6.52 8.03 2.13
C LEU A 245 6.93 8.05 0.64
N ALA A 246 7.87 8.91 0.27
CA ALA A 246 8.38 9.01 -1.10
C ALA A 246 9.08 7.71 -1.53
N ALA A 247 9.95 7.15 -0.69
CA ALA A 247 10.61 5.88 -0.93
C ALA A 247 9.62 4.73 -1.12
N GLN A 248 8.55 4.76 -0.33
CA GLN A 248 7.50 3.76 -0.40
C GLN A 248 6.69 3.86 -1.69
N VAL A 249 6.35 5.08 -2.16
CA VAL A 249 5.65 5.28 -3.44
C VAL A 249 6.50 4.84 -4.64
N ASP A 250 7.82 5.08 -4.62
CA ASP A 250 8.74 4.63 -5.66
C ASP A 250 8.82 3.10 -5.79
N GLU A 251 8.78 2.38 -4.66
CA GLU A 251 8.71 0.91 -4.64
C GLU A 251 7.41 0.38 -5.29
N TYR A 252 6.30 1.11 -5.14
CA TYR A 252 5.00 0.73 -5.71
C TYR A 252 4.86 1.01 -7.20
N ASP A 253 5.37 2.16 -7.66
CA ASP A 253 5.34 2.48 -9.08
C ASP A 253 6.15 1.44 -9.85
N ARG A 254 7.30 1.02 -9.31
CA ARG A 254 8.13 -0.07 -9.88
C ARG A 254 7.42 -1.43 -9.93
N TYR A 255 6.60 -1.75 -8.92
CA TYR A 255 5.81 -2.99 -8.85
C TYR A 255 4.63 -3.00 -9.85
N GLN A 256 4.03 -1.84 -10.13
CA GLN A 256 3.02 -1.64 -11.18
C GLN A 256 3.65 -1.63 -12.58
N ILE A 257 4.78 -0.92 -12.76
CA ILE A 257 5.50 -0.76 -14.03
C ILE A 257 6.09 -2.09 -14.52
N GLY A 258 6.52 -2.98 -13.63
CA GLY A 258 7.09 -4.27 -14.00
C GLY A 258 6.08 -5.31 -14.51
N LEU A 259 4.77 -5.10 -14.32
CA LEU A 259 3.76 -6.14 -14.60
C LEU A 259 2.55 -5.69 -15.42
N ILE A 260 2.21 -4.39 -15.53
CA ILE A 260 0.86 -3.97 -15.96
C ILE A 260 0.79 -3.05 -17.18
N LEU A 261 1.89 -2.52 -17.72
CA LEU A 261 1.81 -1.60 -18.86
C LEU A 261 2.07 -2.30 -20.20
N SER A 262 1.25 -3.27 -20.55
CA SER A 262 1.04 -3.63 -21.95
C SER A 262 -0.46 -3.78 -22.16
N ALA A 263 -1.10 -2.66 -22.51
CA ALA A 263 -2.50 -2.68 -22.92
C ALA A 263 -2.57 -3.19 -24.35
N ASP A 264 -2.85 -4.49 -24.49
CA ASP A 264 -2.95 -5.14 -25.79
C ASP A 264 -4.24 -4.71 -26.50
N VAL A 265 -4.10 -4.33 -27.77
CA VAL A 265 -5.20 -3.93 -28.63
C VAL A 265 -5.53 -5.08 -29.57
N THR A 266 -6.81 -5.45 -29.63
CA THR A 266 -7.30 -6.50 -30.52
C THR A 266 -8.32 -5.96 -31.52
N LEU A 267 -8.50 -6.67 -32.63
CA LEU A 267 -9.55 -6.39 -33.62
C LEU A 267 -10.82 -7.14 -33.21
N SER A 268 -11.95 -6.44 -33.08
CA SER A 268 -13.25 -7.04 -32.70
C SER A 268 -14.14 -7.33 -33.90
N SER A 269 -14.17 -6.44 -34.89
CA SER A 269 -14.88 -6.66 -36.14
C SER A 269 -14.30 -5.82 -37.27
N MET A 270 -14.40 -6.31 -38.49
CA MET A 270 -13.95 -5.61 -39.68
C MET A 270 -14.86 -5.88 -40.87
N GLU A 271 -15.10 -4.84 -41.65
CA GLU A 271 -15.80 -4.90 -42.94
C GLU A 271 -15.04 -4.05 -43.96
N ILE A 272 -14.77 -4.60 -45.15
CA ILE A 272 -14.07 -3.92 -46.25
C ILE A 272 -15.04 -3.69 -47.40
N PHE A 273 -15.11 -2.46 -47.90
CA PHE A 273 -16.03 -2.04 -48.96
C PHE A 273 -15.38 -1.98 -50.34
N THR A 274 -14.10 -1.59 -50.42
CA THR A 274 -13.27 -1.55 -51.65
C THR A 274 -11.98 -2.32 -51.44
N THR A 275 -11.43 -2.87 -52.52
CA THR A 275 -10.07 -3.45 -52.57
C THR A 275 -9.46 -2.98 -53.87
N HIS A 276 -8.15 -2.78 -53.86
CA HIS A 276 -7.41 -2.14 -54.94
C HIS A 276 -6.81 -3.15 -55.93
N GLU A 277 -6.89 -4.46 -55.65
CA GLU A 277 -6.50 -5.51 -56.60
C GLU A 277 -7.29 -5.50 -57.92
N TRP A 278 -6.57 -5.37 -59.03
CA TRP A 278 -7.10 -5.41 -60.40
C TRP A 278 -7.31 -6.84 -60.95
N LEU A 279 -6.67 -7.86 -60.37
CA LEU A 279 -6.54 -9.23 -60.94
C LEU A 279 -7.04 -10.35 -60.00
N LYS A 280 -8.35 -10.43 -59.69
CA LYS A 280 -9.07 -11.61 -59.08
C LYS A 280 -8.30 -12.45 -58.02
N ALA A 281 -7.35 -11.88 -57.30
CA ALA A 281 -6.69 -12.55 -56.19
C ALA A 281 -7.52 -12.29 -54.93
N THR A 282 -7.22 -13.04 -53.88
CA THR A 282 -7.79 -12.76 -52.56
C THR A 282 -6.95 -11.65 -51.94
N PRO A 283 -7.53 -10.48 -51.62
CA PRO A 283 -6.78 -9.37 -51.05
C PRO A 283 -6.19 -9.82 -49.71
N THR A 284 -4.90 -9.59 -49.51
CA THR A 284 -4.22 -9.90 -48.24
C THR A 284 -4.08 -8.62 -47.46
N VAL A 285 -4.89 -8.46 -46.42
CA VAL A 285 -4.92 -7.24 -45.61
C VAL A 285 -4.03 -7.43 -44.40
N TYR A 286 -3.24 -6.42 -44.06
CA TYR A 286 -2.43 -6.42 -42.85
C TYR A 286 -2.50 -5.10 -42.10
N PHE A 287 -2.31 -5.18 -40.79
CA PHE A 287 -2.19 -4.06 -39.89
C PHE A 287 -0.72 -3.87 -39.51
N LYS A 288 -0.24 -2.63 -39.49
CA LYS A 288 1.13 -2.34 -39.08
C LYS A 288 1.21 -1.01 -38.33
N CYS A 289 1.91 -1.02 -37.21
CA CYS A 289 2.35 0.19 -36.52
C CYS A 289 3.82 0.49 -36.84
N LYS A 290 4.19 1.77 -36.76
CA LYS A 290 5.58 2.21 -36.91
C LYS A 290 6.47 1.51 -35.88
N ASP A 291 7.59 0.96 -36.36
CA ASP A 291 8.56 0.19 -35.59
C ASP A 291 8.07 -1.18 -35.04
N GLU A 292 6.97 -1.72 -35.60
CA GLU A 292 6.44 -3.05 -35.27
C GLU A 292 6.36 -3.98 -36.49
N ASN A 293 6.27 -5.28 -36.21
CA ASN A 293 6.03 -6.31 -37.23
C ASN A 293 4.62 -6.16 -37.82
N LYS A 294 4.47 -6.52 -39.10
CA LYS A 294 3.14 -6.55 -39.74
C LYS A 294 2.32 -7.73 -39.23
N THR A 295 1.05 -7.48 -38.93
CA THR A 295 0.07 -8.50 -38.51
C THR A 295 -0.89 -8.75 -39.66
N VAL A 296 -0.75 -9.89 -40.32
CA VAL A 296 -1.60 -10.27 -41.46
C VAL A 296 -2.96 -10.75 -40.94
N LEU A 297 -4.04 -10.35 -41.62
CA LEU A 297 -5.42 -10.71 -41.30
C LEU A 297 -5.92 -11.74 -42.33
N PRO A 298 -5.59 -13.03 -42.19
CA PRO A 298 -5.85 -14.04 -43.22
C PRO A 298 -7.34 -14.30 -43.45
N ASP A 299 -8.22 -13.95 -42.51
CA ASP A 299 -9.65 -14.24 -42.60
C ASP A 299 -10.41 -13.24 -43.46
N VAL A 300 -9.84 -12.05 -43.67
CA VAL A 300 -10.49 -10.96 -44.39
C VAL A 300 -10.23 -11.11 -45.89
N LYS A 301 -11.06 -11.92 -46.57
CA LYS A 301 -10.88 -12.29 -47.99
C LYS A 301 -11.91 -11.72 -48.97
N LYS A 302 -13.08 -11.28 -48.48
CA LYS A 302 -14.23 -10.89 -49.32
C LYS A 302 -14.70 -9.47 -48.98
N LYS A 303 -15.01 -8.69 -50.03
CA LYS A 303 -15.67 -7.38 -49.91
C LYS A 303 -17.08 -7.54 -49.33
N ARG A 304 -17.57 -6.51 -48.63
CA ARG A 304 -18.93 -6.39 -48.06
C ARG A 304 -19.34 -7.60 -47.20
N THR A 305 -18.35 -8.24 -46.59
CA THR A 305 -18.56 -9.33 -45.65
C THR A 305 -18.17 -8.83 -44.28
N PHE A 306 -19.11 -8.91 -43.33
CA PHE A 306 -18.85 -8.53 -41.95
C PHE A 306 -18.11 -9.67 -41.24
N TYR A 307 -16.86 -9.40 -40.85
CA TYR A 307 -16.04 -10.34 -40.08
C TYR A 307 -16.14 -9.97 -38.60
N SER A 308 -16.54 -10.92 -37.77
CA SER A 308 -16.55 -10.76 -36.31
C SER A 308 -15.50 -11.68 -35.70
N PHE A 309 -14.52 -11.08 -35.05
CA PHE A 309 -13.44 -11.78 -34.38
C PHE A 309 -13.86 -11.98 -32.91
N LYS A 310 -14.69 -13.00 -32.69
CA LYS A 310 -15.13 -13.42 -31.36
C LYS A 310 -14.47 -14.75 -31.03
N SER A 311 -13.62 -14.74 -30.00
CA SER A 311 -12.97 -15.83 -29.26
C SER A 311 -12.46 -17.09 -29.99
N GLU A 312 -12.54 -17.20 -31.31
CA GLU A 312 -12.13 -18.39 -32.06
C GLU A 312 -11.23 -18.01 -33.26
N GLU A 313 -10.09 -18.71 -33.34
CA GLU A 313 -9.18 -18.90 -34.50
C GLU A 313 -8.28 -17.77 -35.02
N SER A 314 -8.51 -16.49 -34.74
CA SER A 314 -7.67 -15.37 -35.27
C SER A 314 -7.15 -14.37 -34.23
N TRP A 315 -6.86 -14.86 -33.02
CA TRP A 315 -6.49 -14.02 -31.89
C TRP A 315 -5.00 -13.69 -31.91
N GLN A 316 -4.66 -12.53 -32.49
CA GLN A 316 -3.35 -11.91 -32.32
C GLN A 316 -3.51 -10.46 -31.89
N PRO A 317 -2.75 -9.99 -30.86
CA PRO A 317 -2.71 -8.59 -30.52
C PRO A 317 -2.16 -7.81 -31.73
N LEU A 318 -2.89 -6.80 -32.17
CA LEU A 318 -2.48 -5.96 -33.30
C LEU A 318 -1.31 -5.06 -32.93
N THR A 319 -1.33 -4.55 -31.71
CA THR A 319 -0.28 -3.73 -31.09
C THR A 319 -0.51 -3.71 -29.58
N ASN A 320 0.47 -3.23 -28.82
CA ASN A 320 0.32 -2.96 -27.40
C ASN A 320 0.59 -1.49 -27.07
N PHE A 321 -0.02 -0.97 -26.01
CA PHE A 321 0.34 0.32 -25.45
C PHE A 321 1.11 0.12 -24.15
N SER A 322 2.40 0.47 -24.19
CA SER A 322 3.25 0.49 -23.00
C SER A 322 3.27 1.83 -22.26
N SER A 323 2.63 2.86 -22.83
CA SER A 323 2.55 4.20 -22.25
C SER A 323 1.37 4.96 -22.87
N LYS A 324 1.15 6.21 -22.42
CA LYS A 324 0.17 7.14 -23.03
C LYS A 324 0.58 7.65 -24.42
N LYS A 325 1.73 7.23 -24.96
CA LYS A 325 2.20 7.67 -26.27
C LYS A 325 1.38 6.99 -27.37
N CYS A 326 0.93 7.79 -28.33
CA CYS A 326 0.28 7.31 -29.54
C CYS A 326 1.30 6.67 -30.48
N LYS A 327 0.86 5.69 -31.26
CA LYS A 327 1.63 5.06 -32.33
C LYS A 327 1.00 5.45 -33.67
N ARG A 328 1.82 5.65 -34.70
CA ARG A 328 1.31 5.79 -36.06
C ARG A 328 1.07 4.39 -36.62
N CYS A 329 -0.17 4.08 -36.94
CA CYS A 329 -0.57 2.76 -37.42
C CYS A 329 -1.46 2.88 -38.64
N GLY A 330 -1.49 1.84 -39.46
CA GLY A 330 -2.30 1.80 -40.67
C GLY A 330 -2.76 0.41 -41.05
N LEU A 331 -3.76 0.39 -41.92
CA LEU A 331 -4.23 -0.79 -42.62
C LEU A 331 -3.78 -0.71 -44.08
N TYR A 332 -3.26 -1.83 -44.59
CA TYR A 332 -2.64 -1.92 -45.89
C TYR A 332 -3.12 -3.16 -46.64
N GLU A 333 -3.13 -3.09 -47.97
CA GLU A 333 -3.36 -4.21 -48.88
C GLU A 333 -2.00 -4.63 -49.46
N GLU A 334 -1.59 -5.88 -49.24
CA GLU A 334 -0.34 -6.41 -49.79
C GLU A 334 -0.52 -6.71 -51.28
N ASP A 335 0.33 -6.12 -52.11
CA ASP A 335 0.23 -6.20 -53.57
C ASP A 335 1.37 -7.05 -54.14
N ARG A 336 1.06 -7.98 -55.06
CA ARG A 336 2.09 -8.91 -55.58
C ARG A 336 3.03 -8.30 -56.63
N LEU A 337 2.66 -7.18 -57.23
CA LEU A 337 3.32 -6.62 -58.42
C LEU A 337 3.62 -5.12 -58.34
N LEU A 338 2.99 -4.38 -57.43
CA LEU A 338 3.15 -2.94 -57.22
C LEU A 338 3.46 -2.65 -55.74
N SER A 339 3.66 -1.37 -55.40
CA SER A 339 3.79 -0.94 -54.00
C SER A 339 2.46 -1.12 -53.27
N ASP A 340 2.51 -1.71 -52.07
CA ASP A 340 1.35 -1.97 -51.20
C ASP A 340 0.40 -0.75 -51.10
N ASP A 341 -0.89 -0.98 -51.31
CA ASP A 341 -1.91 0.05 -51.23
C ASP A 341 -2.25 0.37 -49.76
N VAL A 342 -2.43 1.65 -49.46
CA VAL A 342 -2.74 2.14 -48.11
C VAL A 342 -4.24 2.40 -48.02
N PHE A 343 -4.95 1.66 -47.15
CA PHE A 343 -6.36 1.96 -46.85
C PHE A 343 -6.47 3.24 -46.00
N ASP A 344 -5.81 3.28 -44.85
CA ASP A 344 -5.75 4.48 -44.00
C ASP A 344 -4.53 4.37 -43.07
N GLU A 345 -3.91 5.50 -42.78
CA GLU A 345 -2.86 5.63 -41.77
C GLU A 345 -3.23 6.76 -40.82
N TRP A 346 -3.24 6.48 -39.51
CA TRP A 346 -3.65 7.44 -38.49
C TRP A 346 -2.81 7.33 -37.22
N GLU A 347 -2.94 8.33 -36.36
CA GLU A 347 -2.38 8.27 -35.00
C GLU A 347 -3.33 7.47 -34.11
N PHE A 348 -2.86 6.31 -33.67
CA PHE A 348 -3.61 5.39 -32.84
C PHE A 348 -3.22 5.58 -31.38
N CYS A 349 -4.15 6.04 -30.56
CA CYS A 349 -3.91 6.48 -29.19
C CYS A 349 -4.72 5.66 -28.17
N PRO A 350 -4.21 5.45 -26.94
CA PRO A 350 -5.01 4.88 -25.86
C PRO A 350 -6.26 5.70 -25.51
N SER A 351 -6.23 7.01 -25.75
CA SER A 351 -7.34 7.95 -25.52
C SER A 351 -8.53 7.74 -26.45
N ASP A 352 -8.36 7.02 -27.55
CA ASP A 352 -9.42 6.79 -28.53
C ASP A 352 -10.48 5.79 -28.03
N PHE A 353 -10.11 4.96 -27.05
CA PHE A 353 -10.96 3.96 -26.41
C PHE A 353 -11.85 4.57 -25.32
N THR A 354 -12.82 5.38 -25.75
CA THR A 354 -13.73 6.13 -24.86
C THR A 354 -14.98 5.36 -24.45
N ALA A 355 -15.32 4.27 -25.16
CA ALA A 355 -16.49 3.48 -24.84
C ALA A 355 -16.29 2.68 -23.53
N PRO A 356 -17.36 2.46 -22.73
CA PRO A 356 -17.26 1.81 -21.41
C PRO A 356 -16.80 0.34 -21.49
N ASP A 357 -16.92 -0.28 -22.65
CA ASP A 357 -16.43 -1.62 -22.99
C ASP A 357 -15.00 -1.60 -23.57
N GLY A 358 -14.35 -0.43 -23.61
CA GLY A 358 -13.00 -0.26 -24.17
C GLY A 358 -12.98 -0.42 -25.68
N LYS A 359 -14.07 -0.05 -26.37
CA LYS A 359 -14.22 -0.17 -27.81
C LYS A 359 -13.85 1.14 -28.51
N TYR A 360 -13.15 1.02 -29.64
CA TYR A 360 -12.87 2.12 -30.56
C TYR A 360 -13.28 1.73 -31.97
N VAL A 361 -14.04 2.59 -32.66
CA VAL A 361 -14.52 2.32 -34.01
C VAL A 361 -13.88 3.32 -34.98
N ARG A 362 -13.20 2.82 -36.00
CA ARG A 362 -12.62 3.61 -37.08
C ARG A 362 -13.37 3.30 -38.38
N VAL A 363 -13.96 4.34 -38.96
CA VAL A 363 -14.66 4.26 -40.25
C VAL A 363 -13.98 5.17 -41.24
N LYS A 364 -13.69 4.64 -42.42
CA LYS A 364 -13.20 5.39 -43.57
C LYS A 364 -14.20 5.23 -44.71
N GLU A 365 -14.74 6.35 -45.19
CA GLU A 365 -15.85 6.34 -46.15
C GLU A 365 -15.53 5.50 -47.38
N LYS A 366 -16.43 4.56 -47.70
CA LYS A 366 -16.34 3.65 -48.85
C LYS A 366 -15.14 2.71 -48.87
N GLU A 367 -14.28 2.70 -47.84
CA GLU A 367 -13.08 1.85 -47.77
C GLU A 367 -13.23 0.73 -46.74
N PHE A 368 -13.36 1.06 -45.45
CA PHE A 368 -13.54 0.04 -44.40
C PHE A 368 -14.26 0.57 -43.16
N ASN A 369 -14.78 -0.37 -42.37
CA ASN A 369 -15.28 -0.15 -41.01
C ASN A 369 -14.61 -1.19 -40.08
N ALA A 370 -13.76 -0.72 -39.17
CA ALA A 370 -13.02 -1.55 -38.23
C ALA A 370 -13.33 -1.14 -36.79
N THR A 371 -13.45 -2.15 -35.94
CA THR A 371 -13.64 -1.98 -34.51
C THR A 371 -12.47 -2.61 -33.78
N PHE A 372 -11.84 -1.84 -32.91
CA PHE A 372 -10.75 -2.25 -32.02
C PHE A 372 -11.26 -2.34 -30.58
N LEU A 373 -10.64 -3.22 -29.80
CA LEU A 373 -10.95 -3.44 -28.39
C LEU A 373 -9.67 -3.32 -27.57
N CYS A 374 -9.72 -2.48 -26.53
CA CYS A 374 -8.68 -2.34 -25.53
C CYS A 374 -9.34 -2.02 -24.17
N PRO A 375 -9.73 -3.06 -23.40
CA PRO A 375 -10.36 -2.87 -22.08
C PRO A 375 -9.44 -2.14 -21.09
N GLU A 376 -8.13 -2.25 -21.28
CA GLU A 376 -7.12 -1.67 -20.40
C GLU A 376 -6.84 -0.19 -20.69
N CYS A 377 -7.11 0.27 -21.92
CA CYS A 377 -6.84 1.64 -22.36
C CYS A 377 -7.70 2.69 -21.61
N LEU A 378 -8.87 2.30 -21.09
CA LEU A 378 -9.71 3.14 -20.22
C LEU A 378 -8.95 3.66 -18.98
N SER A 379 -8.05 2.83 -18.43
CA SER A 379 -7.23 3.20 -17.27
C SER A 379 -6.05 4.10 -17.62
N LEU A 380 -5.55 4.04 -18.88
CA LEU A 380 -4.48 4.92 -19.37
C LEU A 380 -5.00 6.31 -19.81
N ALA A 381 -6.24 6.39 -20.30
CA ALA A 381 -6.88 7.61 -20.77
C ALA A 381 -7.37 8.54 -19.64
N GLY A 382 -7.58 8.01 -18.43
CA GLY A 382 -8.10 8.75 -17.28
C GLY A 382 -7.09 9.75 -16.69
N GLY A 383 -7.14 11.00 -17.14
CA GLY A 383 -6.31 12.09 -16.61
C GLY A 383 -6.70 13.47 -17.09
N SER A 384 -7.97 13.86 -16.93
CA SER A 384 -8.39 15.27 -16.93
C SER A 384 -9.72 15.43 -16.17
N THR A 385 -9.68 16.30 -15.18
CA THR A 385 -10.72 16.75 -14.24
C THR A 385 -12.11 16.95 -14.86
N SER A 386 -13.14 16.40 -14.21
CA SER A 386 -14.50 16.97 -14.13
C SER A 386 -15.33 16.23 -13.08
N THR A 387 -15.65 16.93 -12.00
CA THR A 387 -16.78 16.67 -11.10
C THR A 387 -18.06 16.49 -11.91
N SER A 388 -18.79 15.40 -11.67
CA SER A 388 -20.22 15.29 -11.99
C SER A 388 -20.82 14.20 -11.11
N GLY A 389 -21.56 14.64 -10.10
CA GLY A 389 -22.37 13.77 -9.27
C GLY A 389 -23.58 13.25 -10.06
N ILE A 390 -23.77 11.94 -10.04
CA ILE A 390 -25.02 11.24 -10.38
C ILE A 390 -25.00 10.03 -9.43
N GLY A 391 -25.79 10.00 -8.36
CA GLY A 391 -27.22 9.71 -8.43
C GLY A 391 -27.40 8.23 -8.10
N ILE A 392 -27.31 7.88 -6.81
CA ILE A 392 -27.59 6.52 -6.33
C ILE A 392 -29.08 6.26 -6.52
N ALA A 393 -29.42 5.49 -7.54
CA ALA A 393 -30.72 4.84 -7.67
C ALA A 393 -30.63 3.47 -6.97
N THR A 394 -31.33 3.36 -5.84
CA THR A 394 -31.65 2.09 -5.18
C THR A 394 -32.70 1.31 -5.96
N PRO A 395 -32.60 -0.03 -5.99
CA PRO A 395 -33.78 -0.86 -5.77
C PRO A 395 -33.55 -1.84 -4.62
N ASP A 396 -34.36 -1.59 -3.57
CA ASP A 396 -35.24 -2.52 -2.87
C ASP A 396 -34.84 -4.00 -2.63
N GLY A 397 -35.15 -4.46 -1.40
CA GLY A 397 -35.54 -5.84 -1.16
C GLY A 397 -34.65 -6.68 -0.22
N LYS A 398 -35.05 -6.73 1.05
CA LYS A 398 -34.69 -7.70 2.12
C LYS A 398 -33.31 -7.56 2.78
N ASP A 399 -33.30 -7.00 4.00
CA ASP A 399 -32.95 -7.76 5.24
C ASP A 399 -33.15 -6.85 6.48
N ASN A 400 -34.39 -6.74 6.98
CA ASN A 400 -34.76 -5.84 8.09
C ASN A 400 -34.06 -6.21 9.42
N ARG A 401 -33.34 -7.34 9.50
CA ARG A 401 -32.65 -7.80 10.71
C ARG A 401 -31.21 -7.30 10.81
N LYS A 402 -30.53 -7.06 9.68
CA LYS A 402 -29.13 -6.60 9.64
C LYS A 402 -29.00 -5.11 9.90
N THR A 403 -29.92 -4.31 9.37
CA THR A 403 -29.93 -2.86 9.58
C THR A 403 -30.17 -2.49 11.04
N VAL A 404 -31.07 -3.20 11.73
CA VAL A 404 -31.33 -3.01 13.16
C VAL A 404 -30.12 -3.39 14.02
N HIS A 405 -29.40 -4.48 13.67
CA HIS A 405 -28.18 -4.86 14.37
C HIS A 405 -27.05 -3.82 14.22
N ILE A 406 -26.87 -3.29 13.01
CA ILE A 406 -25.84 -2.26 12.75
C ILE A 406 -26.16 -0.98 13.53
N VAL A 407 -27.42 -0.54 13.54
CA VAL A 407 -27.84 0.66 14.28
C VAL A 407 -27.63 0.46 15.79
N ILE A 408 -27.96 -0.70 16.35
CA ILE A 408 -27.76 -1.00 17.77
C ILE A 408 -26.26 -0.99 18.13
N VAL A 409 -25.39 -1.58 17.29
CA VAL A 409 -23.94 -1.60 17.52
C VAL A 409 -23.36 -0.18 17.48
N VAL A 410 -23.78 0.64 16.53
CA VAL A 410 -23.34 2.04 16.44
C VAL A 410 -23.79 2.82 17.67
N VAL A 411 -25.06 2.72 18.08
CA VAL A 411 -25.59 3.43 19.25
C VAL A 411 -24.89 3.00 20.55
N LEU A 412 -24.65 1.70 20.75
CA LEU A 412 -23.90 1.20 21.90
C LEU A 412 -22.45 1.68 21.90
N SER A 413 -21.79 1.71 20.74
CA SER A 413 -20.40 2.21 20.64
C SER A 413 -20.28 3.70 21.00
N VAL A 414 -21.28 4.51 20.61
CA VAL A 414 -21.36 5.93 20.93
C VAL A 414 -21.61 6.15 22.41
N LEU A 415 -22.54 5.39 23.01
CA LEU A 415 -22.85 5.46 24.44
C LEU A 415 -21.64 5.07 25.31
N VAL A 416 -20.94 3.98 24.97
CA VAL A 416 -19.74 3.54 25.69
C VAL A 416 -18.63 4.59 25.57
N SER A 417 -18.42 5.15 24.39
CA SER A 417 -17.44 6.22 24.18
C SER A 417 -17.78 7.46 24.99
N ALA A 418 -19.05 7.88 25.05
CA ALA A 418 -19.48 9.01 25.85
C ALA A 418 -19.26 8.79 27.35
N ILE A 419 -19.55 7.60 27.87
CA ILE A 419 -19.31 7.25 29.28
C ILE A 419 -17.81 7.30 29.61
N VAL A 420 -16.96 6.75 28.74
CA VAL A 420 -15.51 6.76 28.92
C VAL A 420 -14.97 8.19 28.88
N ILE A 421 -15.44 9.04 27.96
CA ILE A 421 -15.05 10.45 27.88
C ILE A 421 -15.46 11.20 29.15
N VAL A 422 -16.70 11.03 29.62
CA VAL A 422 -17.17 11.68 30.86
C VAL A 422 -16.38 11.20 32.08
N GLY A 423 -16.08 9.91 32.16
CA GLY A 423 -15.22 9.33 33.19
C GLY A 423 -13.81 9.91 33.18
N ALA A 424 -13.19 9.99 32.00
CA ALA A 424 -11.87 10.57 31.82
C ALA A 424 -11.83 12.06 32.18
N VAL A 425 -12.85 12.84 31.79
CA VAL A 425 -12.95 14.26 32.13
C VAL A 425 -13.13 14.46 33.65
N ARG A 426 -13.95 13.63 34.31
CA ARG A 426 -14.10 13.68 35.77
C ARG A 426 -12.81 13.29 36.49
N ALA A 427 -12.13 12.23 36.03
CA ALA A 427 -10.85 11.80 36.58
C ALA A 427 -9.76 12.87 36.38
N PHE A 428 -9.72 13.50 35.20
CA PHE A 428 -8.81 14.60 34.90
C PHE A 428 -9.07 15.83 35.78
N LYS A 429 -10.34 16.23 35.94
CA LYS A 429 -10.71 17.32 36.85
C LYS A 429 -10.39 17.00 38.32
N TYR A 430 -10.60 15.76 38.74
CA TYR A 430 -10.24 15.31 40.09
C TYR A 430 -8.72 15.35 40.30
N TRP A 431 -7.95 14.86 39.34
CA TRP A 431 -6.48 14.89 39.38
C TRP A 431 -5.93 16.32 39.37
N GLN A 432 -6.48 17.22 38.54
CA GLN A 432 -6.13 18.64 38.57
C GLN A 432 -6.45 19.30 39.91
N LYS A 433 -7.58 18.95 40.54
CA LYS A 433 -7.93 19.46 41.87
C LYS A 433 -6.91 19.01 42.92
N LYS A 434 -6.56 17.73 42.93
CA LYS A 434 -5.58 17.17 43.86
C LYS A 434 -4.17 17.74 43.66
N LYS A 435 -3.80 18.05 42.42
CA LYS A 435 -2.52 18.70 42.12
C LYS A 435 -2.44 20.13 42.68
N ARG A 436 -3.53 20.91 42.59
CA ARG A 436 -3.60 22.25 43.21
C ARG A 436 -3.44 22.21 44.73
N GLU A 437 -4.03 21.20 45.38
CA GLU A 437 -3.88 21.02 46.83
C GLU A 437 -2.43 20.70 47.23
N GLN A 438 -1.72 19.90 46.42
CA GLN A 438 -0.30 19.60 46.65
C GLN A 438 0.61 20.82 46.44
N ASP A 439 0.35 21.62 45.40
CA ASP A 439 1.13 22.82 45.13
C ASP A 439 0.93 23.89 46.22
N GLN A 440 -0.29 24.01 46.78
CA GLN A 440 -0.56 24.88 47.93
C GLN A 440 0.11 24.41 49.21
N ALA A 441 0.10 23.10 49.51
CA ALA A 441 0.78 22.55 50.67
C ALA A 441 2.31 22.75 50.58
N ARG A 442 2.86 22.62 49.37
CA ARG A 442 4.29 22.87 49.10
C ARG A 442 4.65 24.35 49.23
N PHE A 443 3.74 25.25 48.88
CA PHE A 443 3.94 26.70 49.01
C PHE A 443 3.84 27.18 50.46
N LEU A 444 2.88 26.65 51.24
CA LEU A 444 2.79 26.90 52.69
C LEU A 444 4.05 26.47 53.42
N LYS A 445 4.60 25.31 53.08
CA LYS A 445 5.85 24.82 53.65
C LYS A 445 7.05 25.74 53.37
N LEU A 446 7.06 26.45 52.24
CA LEU A 446 8.12 27.41 51.93
C LEU A 446 8.06 28.70 52.77
N PHE A 447 6.90 29.06 53.31
CA PHE A 447 6.79 30.15 54.28
C PHE A 447 7.15 29.68 55.69
N GLU A 448 6.70 28.49 56.07
CA GLU A 448 7.03 27.89 57.37
C GLU A 448 8.55 27.69 57.51
N ASP A 449 9.20 27.12 56.48
CA ASP A 449 10.66 26.99 56.40
C ASP A 449 11.35 28.37 56.27
N GLY A 450 10.66 29.41 55.80
CA GLY A 450 11.19 30.77 55.65
C GLY A 450 11.17 31.57 56.96
N ASP A 451 10.07 31.47 57.71
CA ASP A 451 9.90 32.04 59.05
C ASP A 451 10.88 31.38 60.05
N ASP A 452 11.07 30.05 59.96
CA ASP A 452 12.08 29.33 60.76
C ASP A 452 13.52 29.82 60.50
N ILE A 453 13.83 30.23 59.25
CA ILE A 453 15.14 30.78 58.87
C ILE A 453 15.30 32.23 59.35
N GLU A 454 14.23 33.05 59.33
CA GLU A 454 14.24 34.41 59.90
C GLU A 454 14.41 34.40 61.42
N ASP A 455 13.80 33.42 62.11
CA ASP A 455 13.94 33.20 63.55
C ASP A 455 15.34 32.64 63.93
N GLU A 456 15.95 31.76 63.11
CA GLU A 456 17.34 31.28 63.33
C GLU A 456 18.42 32.35 63.05
N LEU A 457 18.18 33.30 62.14
CA LEU A 457 19.13 34.36 61.78
C LEU A 457 19.02 35.63 62.65
N GLY A 458 18.08 35.67 63.61
CA GLY A 458 18.00 36.73 64.62
C GLY A 458 17.81 38.13 64.05
N LEU A 459 17.06 38.26 62.96
CA LEU A 459 16.75 39.55 62.32
C LEU A 459 15.37 40.10 62.77
N GLY A 460 15.05 39.92 64.04
CA GLY A 460 13.96 40.64 64.69
C GLY A 460 14.42 42.00 65.19
N THR A 461 13.83 43.08 64.66
CA THR A 461 13.91 44.50 65.10
C THR A 461 15.13 45.34 64.66
N MET A 462 14.99 46.06 63.55
CA MET A 462 15.41 47.46 63.44
C MET A 462 14.45 48.24 62.52
N MET A 463 13.31 48.67 63.06
CA MET A 463 12.87 50.09 63.08
C MET A 463 11.62 50.25 63.94
#